data_AF-A0A7V3T0K1-F1
#
_entry.id   AF-A0A7V3T0K1-F1
#
_cell.length_a   1.000
_cell.length_b   1.000
_cell.length_c   1.000
_cell.angle_alpha   90.00
_cell.angle_beta   90.00
_cell.angle_gamma   90.00
#
_symmetry.space_group_name_H-M   'P 1'
#
loop_
_entity.id
_entity.type
_entity.pdbx_description
1 polymer ?
#
loop_
_entity_poly.entity_id
_entity_poly.type
_entity_poly.pdbx_seq_one_letter_code
_entity_poly.pdbx_strand_id
1 'polypeptide(L)'
;MVITSVQKNKTLKDTLDIYVDGMFSFSISEADYVSLGLYEKRELTENQLNEIKTSVSMRQAKSHAIRYVSSGVRSGKEVRKKLETFGFRRSIIDSVIIELQAMGYINDRLYAEKYVFDRSKLNPKSKKLLAMELKSKGISDEIITEVLDEWQADDGAVALRLAKRKFGKYDITDAKIIKRIQSFLYHRGYDYEEIMNTINRLKHDE
;
A
#
# COMPACT_ATOMS: atom_id res chain seq x y z
N MET A 1 2.60 10.39 -39.83
CA MET A 1 3.65 9.52 -39.26
C MET A 1 3.32 8.09 -39.66
N VAL A 2 4.31 7.23 -39.90
CA VAL A 2 4.08 5.85 -40.38
C VAL A 2 4.79 4.84 -39.48
N ILE A 3 4.14 3.72 -39.17
CA ILE A 3 4.82 2.58 -38.54
C ILE A 3 5.80 1.98 -39.55
N THR A 4 7.09 2.18 -39.32
CA THR A 4 8.15 1.80 -40.27
C THR A 4 8.70 0.41 -40.03
N SER A 5 8.72 -0.06 -38.78
CA SER A 5 9.11 -1.44 -38.48
C SER A 5 8.60 -1.91 -37.12
N VAL A 6 8.45 -3.23 -37.00
CA VAL A 6 8.06 -3.91 -35.77
C VAL A 6 9.05 -5.05 -35.50
N GLN A 7 9.70 -5.04 -34.34
CA GLN A 7 10.76 -5.99 -34.01
C GLN A 7 10.47 -6.69 -32.68
N LYS A 8 10.89 -7.95 -32.53
CA LYS A 8 10.81 -8.63 -31.21
C LYS A 8 11.77 -7.97 -30.23
N ASN A 9 11.27 -7.62 -29.05
CA ASN A 9 12.09 -7.06 -27.98
C ASN A 9 13.04 -8.15 -27.45
N LYS A 10 14.33 -7.84 -27.34
CA LYS A 10 15.36 -8.81 -26.95
C LYS A 10 15.42 -9.08 -25.45
N THR A 11 14.90 -8.17 -24.63
CA THR A 11 15.01 -8.21 -23.17
C THR A 11 13.69 -8.64 -22.53
N LEU A 12 12.58 -8.12 -23.04
CA LEU A 12 11.24 -8.35 -22.52
C LEU A 12 10.54 -9.42 -23.36
N LYS A 13 10.26 -10.57 -22.73
CA LYS A 13 9.58 -11.69 -23.39
C LYS A 13 8.18 -11.28 -23.87
N ASP A 14 7.78 -11.79 -25.03
CA ASP A 14 6.43 -11.63 -25.62
C ASP A 14 6.05 -10.16 -25.88
N THR A 15 7.04 -9.30 -26.12
CA THR A 15 6.85 -7.88 -26.47
C THR A 15 7.55 -7.52 -27.78
N LEU A 16 6.99 -6.52 -28.46
CA LEU A 16 7.43 -5.98 -29.73
C LEU A 16 7.79 -4.49 -29.57
N ASP A 17 8.88 -4.08 -30.20
CA ASP A 17 9.31 -2.69 -30.30
C ASP A 17 8.75 -2.07 -31.58
N ILE A 18 8.01 -0.96 -31.43
CA ILE A 18 7.37 -0.25 -32.52
C ILE A 18 8.20 0.96 -32.92
N TYR A 19 8.55 1.04 -34.20
CA TYR A 19 9.28 2.16 -34.78
C TYR A 19 8.34 2.99 -35.65
N VAL A 20 8.33 4.30 -35.42
CA VAL A 20 7.54 5.26 -36.20
C VAL A 20 8.50 6.23 -36.86
N ASP A 21 8.38 6.39 -38.18
CA ASP A 21 9.28 7.23 -39.00
C ASP A 21 10.78 6.90 -38.76
N GLY A 22 11.09 5.61 -38.57
CA GLY A 22 12.45 5.10 -38.33
C GLY A 22 12.96 5.21 -36.90
N MET A 23 12.22 5.86 -36.00
CA MET A 23 12.61 6.06 -34.60
C MET A 23 11.83 5.15 -33.66
N PHE A 24 12.51 4.63 -32.63
CA PHE A 24 11.84 3.86 -31.57
C PHE A 24 10.77 4.74 -30.89
N SER A 25 9.56 4.20 -30.77
CA SER A 25 8.41 4.94 -30.25
C SER A 25 7.92 4.38 -28.91
N PHE A 26 7.66 3.08 -28.83
CA PHE A 26 7.24 2.37 -27.61
C PHE A 26 7.34 0.85 -27.80
N SER A 27 7.28 0.10 -26.69
CA SER A 27 7.19 -1.36 -26.68
C SER A 27 5.79 -1.80 -26.26
N ILE A 28 5.27 -2.86 -26.87
CA ILE A 28 3.90 -3.36 -26.71
C ILE A 28 3.87 -4.89 -26.63
N SER A 29 2.87 -5.48 -25.97
CA SER A 29 2.70 -6.94 -26.00
C SER A 29 2.28 -7.44 -27.39
N GLU A 30 2.62 -8.68 -27.74
CA GLU A 30 2.15 -9.28 -29.01
C GLU A 30 0.61 -9.26 -29.12
N ALA A 31 -0.10 -9.48 -28.01
CA ALA A 31 -1.56 -9.45 -27.95
C ALA A 31 -2.12 -8.03 -28.23
N ASP A 32 -1.54 -7.00 -27.61
CA ASP A 32 -2.00 -5.63 -27.82
C ASP A 32 -1.68 -5.15 -29.24
N TYR A 33 -0.53 -5.54 -29.81
CA TYR A 33 -0.17 -5.26 -31.20
C TYR A 33 -1.25 -5.75 -32.18
N VAL A 34 -1.71 -7.00 -32.02
CA VAL A 34 -2.78 -7.58 -32.83
C VAL A 34 -4.09 -6.84 -32.57
N SER A 35 -4.47 -6.63 -31.30
CA SER A 35 -5.76 -6.03 -30.94
C SER A 35 -5.92 -4.58 -31.41
N LEU A 36 -4.81 -3.82 -31.45
CA LEU A 36 -4.79 -2.42 -31.88
C LEU A 36 -4.54 -2.29 -33.39
N GLY A 37 -4.21 -3.39 -34.08
CA GLY A 37 -3.94 -3.41 -35.52
C GLY A 37 -2.76 -2.55 -35.93
N LEU A 38 -1.66 -2.58 -35.19
CA LEU A 38 -0.50 -1.68 -35.36
C LEU A 38 0.51 -2.16 -36.42
N TYR A 39 0.01 -2.70 -37.53
CA TYR A 39 0.85 -3.27 -38.59
C TYR A 39 1.75 -2.24 -39.27
N GLU A 40 2.86 -2.71 -39.86
CA GLU A 40 3.76 -1.88 -40.65
C GLU A 40 3.01 -1.17 -41.80
N LYS A 41 3.51 0.01 -42.18
CA LYS A 41 2.93 0.93 -43.18
C LYS A 41 1.61 1.56 -42.78
N ARG A 42 1.13 1.35 -41.55
CA ARG A 42 -0.02 2.08 -41.02
C ARG A 42 0.35 3.55 -40.82
N GLU A 43 -0.45 4.42 -41.42
CA GLU A 43 -0.38 5.86 -41.18
C GLU A 43 -1.13 6.22 -39.89
N LEU A 44 -0.52 7.13 -39.13
CA LEU A 44 -1.04 7.64 -37.87
C LEU A 44 -0.85 9.16 -37.83
N THR A 45 -1.87 9.84 -37.32
CA THR A 45 -1.72 11.23 -36.85
C THR A 45 -0.98 11.25 -35.51
N GLU A 46 -0.42 12.39 -35.15
CA GLU A 46 0.25 12.56 -33.85
C GLU A 46 -0.71 12.30 -32.68
N ASN A 47 -1.97 12.74 -32.81
CA ASN A 47 -3.02 12.47 -31.81
C ASN A 47 -3.28 10.97 -31.65
N GLN A 48 -3.46 10.24 -32.76
CA GLN A 48 -3.66 8.79 -32.72
C GLN A 48 -2.47 8.08 -32.08
N LEU A 49 -1.23 8.48 -32.41
CA LEU A 49 -0.04 7.91 -31.81
C LEU A 49 0.00 8.13 -30.29
N ASN A 50 -0.36 9.33 -29.83
CA ASN A 50 -0.40 9.66 -28.40
C ASN A 50 -1.49 8.89 -27.65
N GLU A 51 -2.67 8.71 -28.26
CA GLU A 51 -3.75 7.88 -27.72
C GLU A 51 -3.33 6.41 -27.60
N ILE A 52 -2.67 5.87 -28.64
CA ILE A 52 -2.12 4.50 -28.63
C ILE A 52 -1.10 4.35 -27.50
N LYS A 53 -0.12 5.26 -27.41
CA LYS A 53 0.90 5.25 -26.34
C LYS A 53 0.28 5.27 -24.94
N THR A 54 -0.74 6.09 -24.76
CA THR A 54 -1.48 6.20 -23.50
C THR A 54 -2.21 4.91 -23.16
N SER A 55 -2.94 4.34 -24.13
CA SER A 55 -3.65 3.07 -23.98
C SER A 55 -2.72 1.90 -23.64
N VAL A 56 -1.58 1.80 -24.33
CA VAL A 56 -0.57 0.77 -24.07
C VAL A 56 0.02 0.93 -22.67
N SER A 57 0.38 2.16 -22.29
CA SER A 57 0.92 2.46 -20.96
C SER A 57 -0.08 2.12 -19.84
N MET A 58 -1.37 2.42 -20.04
CA MET A 58 -2.46 2.06 -19.13
C MET A 58 -2.56 0.54 -18.94
N ARG A 59 -2.55 -0.23 -20.05
CA ARG A 59 -2.63 -1.70 -20.00
C ARG A 59 -1.44 -2.32 -19.27
N GLN A 60 -0.24 -1.84 -19.57
CA GLN A 60 0.99 -2.29 -18.90
C GLN A 60 0.95 -1.97 -17.40
N ALA A 61 0.64 -0.73 -17.02
CA ALA A 61 0.52 -0.32 -15.63
C ALA A 61 -0.53 -1.16 -14.87
N LYS A 62 -1.69 -1.39 -15.47
CA LYS A 62 -2.74 -2.24 -14.91
C LYS A 62 -2.26 -3.68 -14.70
N SER A 63 -1.60 -4.27 -15.69
CA SER A 63 -1.04 -5.63 -15.58
C SER A 63 -0.01 -5.75 -14.44
N HIS A 64 0.90 -4.78 -14.33
CA HIS A 64 1.86 -4.71 -13.23
C HIS A 64 1.18 -4.56 -11.86
N ALA A 65 0.18 -3.70 -11.76
CA ALA A 65 -0.57 -3.48 -10.53
C ALA A 65 -1.35 -4.73 -10.10
N ILE A 66 -2.08 -5.37 -11.04
CA ILE A 66 -2.81 -6.63 -10.77
C ILE A 66 -1.85 -7.68 -10.23
N ARG A 67 -0.72 -7.92 -10.92
CA ARG A 67 0.28 -8.89 -10.45
C ARG A 67 0.77 -8.57 -9.03
N TYR A 68 0.93 -7.29 -8.71
CA TYR A 68 1.39 -6.86 -7.39
C TYR A 68 0.35 -7.11 -6.30
N VAL A 69 -0.93 -6.79 -6.55
CA VAL A 69 -2.02 -7.02 -5.57
C VAL A 69 -2.42 -8.48 -5.46
N SER A 70 -2.24 -9.30 -6.51
CA SER A 70 -2.46 -10.75 -6.43
C SER A 70 -1.55 -11.46 -5.43
N SER A 71 -0.39 -10.87 -5.08
CA SER A 71 0.53 -11.43 -4.07
C SER A 71 0.07 -11.21 -2.62
N GLY A 72 -0.94 -10.36 -2.41
CA GLY A 72 -1.45 -10.01 -1.09
C GLY A 72 -2.04 -8.61 -1.07
N VAL A 73 -2.82 -8.32 -0.02
CA VAL A 73 -3.51 -7.04 0.17
C VAL A 73 -2.51 -5.89 0.20
N ARG A 74 -2.77 -4.85 -0.61
CA ARG A 74 -1.95 -3.62 -0.73
C ARG A 74 -2.84 -2.39 -0.61
N SER A 75 -2.30 -1.31 -0.04
CA SER A 75 -2.99 -0.02 -0.09
C SER A 75 -2.81 0.66 -1.45
N GLY A 76 -3.70 1.57 -1.80
CA GLY A 76 -3.59 2.36 -3.03
C GLY A 76 -2.27 3.12 -3.12
N LYS A 77 -1.75 3.61 -1.99
CA LYS A 77 -0.43 4.27 -1.91
C LYS A 77 0.72 3.32 -2.21
N GLU A 78 0.67 2.07 -1.73
CA GLU A 78 1.69 1.06 -2.01
C GLU A 78 1.70 0.70 -3.50
N VAL A 79 0.52 0.52 -4.12
CA VAL A 79 0.40 0.25 -5.56
C VAL A 79 0.92 1.44 -6.39
N ARG A 80 0.54 2.66 -6.03
CA ARG A 80 1.04 3.89 -6.66
C ARG A 80 2.56 3.95 -6.65
N LYS A 81 3.17 3.81 -5.46
CA LYS A 81 4.63 3.80 -5.30
C LYS A 81 5.28 2.70 -6.14
N LYS A 82 4.64 1.53 -6.22
CA LYS A 82 5.15 0.43 -7.05
C LYS A 82 5.14 0.78 -8.54
N LEU A 83 4.08 1.41 -9.05
CA LEU A 83 4.01 1.84 -10.44
C LEU A 83 4.99 2.99 -10.76
N GLU A 84 5.23 3.90 -9.81
CA GLU A 84 6.25 4.94 -9.96
C GLU A 84 7.66 4.33 -10.16
N THR A 85 7.99 3.23 -9.47
CA THR A 85 9.28 2.55 -9.67
C THR A 85 9.46 1.93 -11.07
N PHE A 86 8.36 1.72 -11.80
CA PHE A 86 8.39 1.26 -13.19
C PHE A 86 8.40 2.42 -14.21
N GLY A 87 8.38 3.67 -13.75
CA GLY A 87 8.47 4.85 -14.62
C GLY A 87 7.14 5.27 -15.26
N PHE A 88 6.00 4.75 -14.81
CA PHE A 88 4.70 5.19 -15.32
C PHE A 88 4.40 6.64 -14.94
N ARG A 89 3.75 7.37 -15.84
CA ARG A 89 3.34 8.77 -15.60
C ARG A 89 2.24 8.83 -14.54
N ARG A 90 2.24 9.90 -13.74
CA ARG A 90 1.27 10.09 -12.65
C ARG A 90 -0.19 9.98 -13.10
N SER A 91 -0.56 10.55 -14.25
CA SER A 91 -1.92 10.46 -14.81
C SER A 91 -2.36 9.02 -15.13
N ILE A 92 -1.44 8.19 -15.64
CA ILE A 92 -1.67 6.76 -15.90
C ILE A 92 -1.87 6.04 -14.58
N ILE A 93 -1.01 6.31 -13.59
CA ILE A 93 -1.10 5.70 -12.27
C ILE A 93 -2.42 6.05 -11.59
N ASP A 94 -2.81 7.32 -11.59
CA ASP A 94 -4.09 7.77 -11.02
C ASP A 94 -5.27 7.03 -11.64
N SER A 95 -5.30 6.94 -12.97
CA SER A 95 -6.36 6.26 -13.70
C SER A 95 -6.42 4.76 -13.38
N VAL A 96 -5.26 4.09 -13.31
CA VAL A 96 -5.17 2.66 -12.95
C VAL A 96 -5.61 2.42 -11.51
N ILE A 97 -5.23 3.29 -10.56
CA ILE A 97 -5.66 3.14 -9.16
C ILE A 97 -7.18 3.24 -9.06
N ILE A 98 -7.79 4.24 -9.72
CA ILE A 98 -9.26 4.42 -9.73
C ILE A 98 -9.95 3.18 -10.32
N GLU A 99 -9.46 2.69 -11.46
CA GLU A 99 -10.03 1.53 -12.13
C GLU A 99 -9.93 0.26 -11.26
N LEU A 100 -8.78 0.04 -10.61
CA LEU A 100 -8.58 -1.11 -9.74
C LEU A 100 -9.36 -1.01 -8.42
N GLN A 101 -9.59 0.19 -7.90
CA GLN A 101 -10.51 0.41 -6.78
C GLN A 101 -11.96 0.09 -7.19
N ALA A 102 -12.40 0.56 -8.35
CA ALA A 102 -13.75 0.27 -8.87
C ALA A 102 -13.98 -1.24 -9.10
N MET A 103 -12.94 -1.96 -9.51
CA MET A 103 -12.96 -3.42 -9.67
C MET A 103 -12.78 -4.20 -8.36
N GLY A 104 -12.54 -3.52 -7.23
CA GLY A 104 -12.32 -4.15 -5.92
C GLY A 104 -10.95 -4.82 -5.74
N TYR A 105 -10.01 -4.67 -6.69
CA TYR A 105 -8.64 -5.16 -6.55
C TYR A 105 -7.84 -4.38 -5.51
N ILE A 106 -8.16 -3.09 -5.33
CA ILE A 106 -7.60 -2.24 -4.28
C ILE A 106 -8.74 -1.86 -3.36
N ASN A 107 -8.59 -2.17 -2.08
CA ASN A 107 -9.55 -1.80 -1.05
C ASN A 107 -8.80 -1.34 0.20
N ASP A 108 -8.74 -0.02 0.39
CA ASP A 108 -8.00 0.60 1.50
C ASP A 108 -8.66 0.32 2.86
N ARG A 109 -9.99 0.14 2.90
CA ARG A 109 -10.69 -0.28 4.12
C ARG A 109 -10.29 -1.69 4.53
N LEU A 110 -10.37 -2.65 3.60
CA LEU A 110 -9.94 -4.03 3.85
C LEU A 110 -8.46 -4.11 4.26
N TYR A 111 -7.60 -3.29 3.64
CA TYR A 111 -6.21 -3.16 4.05
C TYR A 111 -6.10 -2.70 5.50
N ALA A 112 -6.83 -1.65 5.90
CA ALA A 112 -6.79 -1.10 7.24
C ALA A 112 -7.29 -2.11 8.29
N GLU A 113 -8.41 -2.80 8.04
CA GLU A 113 -8.97 -3.83 8.92
C GLU A 113 -7.95 -4.96 9.16
N LYS A 114 -7.36 -5.48 8.08
CA LYS A 114 -6.34 -6.52 8.17
C LYS A 114 -5.10 -6.03 8.91
N TYR A 115 -4.68 -4.80 8.66
CA TYR A 115 -3.52 -4.20 9.32
C TYR A 115 -3.73 -4.08 10.83
N VAL A 116 -4.89 -3.58 11.27
CA VAL A 116 -5.26 -3.47 12.69
C VAL A 116 -5.32 -4.85 13.33
N PHE A 117 -5.97 -5.82 12.68
CA PHE A 117 -6.04 -7.20 13.17
C PHE A 117 -4.65 -7.82 13.35
N ASP A 118 -3.78 -7.75 12.34
CA ASP A 118 -2.43 -8.32 12.40
C ASP A 118 -1.59 -7.66 13.50
N ARG A 119 -1.66 -6.33 13.63
CA ARG A 119 -0.98 -5.58 14.71
C ARG A 119 -1.48 -5.97 16.09
N SER A 120 -2.80 -6.11 16.26
CA SER A 120 -3.41 -6.49 17.54
C SER A 120 -2.95 -7.86 18.04
N LYS A 121 -2.54 -8.76 17.14
CA LYS A 121 -2.04 -10.10 17.49
C LYS A 121 -0.53 -10.14 17.68
N LEU A 122 0.21 -9.53 16.76
CA LEU A 122 1.67 -9.70 16.70
C LEU A 122 2.44 -8.64 17.49
N ASN A 123 1.99 -7.39 17.46
CA ASN A 123 2.64 -6.29 18.16
C ASN A 123 1.62 -5.22 18.53
N PRO A 124 0.82 -5.44 19.60
CA PRO A 124 -0.25 -4.54 19.98
C PRO A 124 0.29 -3.16 20.33
N LYS A 125 -0.43 -2.14 19.88
CA LYS A 125 -0.12 -0.70 19.99
C LYS A 125 -1.40 0.04 20.34
N SER A 126 -1.25 1.26 20.85
CA SER A 126 -2.38 2.19 21.02
C SER A 126 -3.11 2.45 19.70
N LYS A 127 -4.40 2.77 19.78
CA LYS A 127 -5.19 3.24 18.63
C LYS A 127 -4.53 4.43 17.96
N LYS A 128 -3.99 5.37 18.75
CA LYS A 128 -3.29 6.55 18.25
C LYS A 128 -2.12 6.20 17.33
N LEU A 129 -1.27 5.27 17.75
CA LEU A 129 -0.13 4.86 16.93
C LEU A 129 -0.56 4.05 15.70
N LEU A 130 -1.60 3.22 15.82
CA LEU A 130 -2.18 2.52 14.67
C LEU A 130 -2.73 3.49 13.62
N ALA A 131 -3.44 4.54 14.04
CA ALA A 131 -3.92 5.60 13.16
C ALA A 131 -2.77 6.28 12.41
N MET A 132 -1.69 6.64 13.11
CA MET A 132 -0.50 7.24 12.48
C MET A 132 0.17 6.30 11.47
N GLU A 133 0.25 5.00 11.78
CA GLU A 133 0.79 4.00 10.85
C GLU A 133 -0.07 3.87 9.59
N LEU A 134 -1.40 3.75 9.74
CA LEU A 134 -2.34 3.69 8.62
C LEU A 134 -2.28 4.96 7.76
N LYS A 135 -2.19 6.14 8.37
CA LYS A 135 -2.00 7.41 7.66
C LYS A 135 -0.71 7.42 6.85
N SER A 136 0.38 6.89 7.42
CA SER A 136 1.65 6.73 6.68
C SER A 136 1.51 5.78 5.48
N LYS A 137 0.58 4.83 5.55
CA LYS A 137 0.20 3.90 4.47
C LYS A 137 -0.79 4.48 3.47
N GLY A 138 -1.19 5.74 3.64
CA GLY A 138 -2.06 6.46 2.71
C GLY A 138 -3.54 6.15 2.86
N ILE A 139 -3.95 5.57 3.98
CA ILE A 139 -5.35 5.37 4.31
C ILE A 139 -5.94 6.71 4.75
N SER A 140 -7.17 7.00 4.34
CA SER A 140 -7.84 8.27 4.67
C SER A 140 -8.26 8.31 6.14
N ASP A 141 -8.41 9.52 6.69
CA ASP A 141 -8.77 9.69 8.10
C ASP A 141 -10.18 9.13 8.39
N GLU A 142 -11.09 9.13 7.41
CA GLU A 142 -12.43 8.54 7.52
C GLU A 142 -12.36 7.02 7.71
N ILE A 143 -11.64 6.32 6.82
CA ILE A 143 -11.46 4.86 6.92
C ILE A 143 -10.74 4.49 8.23
N ILE A 144 -9.73 5.26 8.62
CA ILE A 144 -8.99 5.03 9.87
C ILE A 144 -9.93 5.11 11.07
N THR A 145 -10.77 6.14 11.12
CA THR A 145 -11.71 6.36 12.22
C THR A 145 -12.71 5.22 12.30
N GLU A 146 -13.37 4.89 11.18
CA GLU A 146 -14.35 3.81 11.11
C GLU A 146 -13.77 2.46 11.57
N VAL A 147 -12.60 2.08 11.05
CA VAL A 147 -11.97 0.79 11.38
C VAL A 147 -11.53 0.72 12.84
N LEU A 148 -10.98 1.81 13.40
CA LEU A 148 -10.52 1.82 14.80
C LEU A 148 -11.67 1.89 15.80
N ASP A 149 -12.78 2.51 15.43
CA ASP A 149 -14.01 2.55 16.23
C ASP A 149 -14.70 1.18 16.23
N GLU A 150 -14.83 0.53 15.07
CA GLU A 150 -15.37 -0.83 14.95
C GLU A 150 -14.53 -1.87 15.68
N TRP A 151 -13.21 -1.69 15.72
CA TRP A 151 -12.32 -2.61 16.43
C TRP A 151 -12.58 -2.63 17.95
N GLN A 152 -13.18 -1.57 18.53
CA GLN A 152 -13.59 -1.45 19.94
C GLN A 152 -12.55 -1.89 20.99
N ALA A 153 -11.26 -1.91 20.66
CA ALA A 153 -10.24 -2.28 21.65
C ALA A 153 -10.16 -1.23 22.76
N ASP A 154 -10.19 -1.69 24.01
CA ASP A 154 -9.85 -0.90 25.18
C ASP A 154 -8.32 -0.80 25.27
N ASP A 155 -7.78 0.36 24.91
CA ASP A 155 -6.34 0.63 24.93
C ASP A 155 -5.73 0.38 26.32
N GLY A 156 -6.45 0.66 27.39
CA GLY A 156 -5.98 0.44 28.76
C GLY A 156 -5.97 -1.03 29.16
N ALA A 157 -6.98 -1.81 28.76
CA ALA A 157 -6.94 -3.26 28.93
C ALA A 157 -5.79 -3.90 28.13
N VAL A 158 -5.52 -3.41 26.91
CA VAL A 158 -4.38 -3.86 26.09
C VAL A 158 -3.05 -3.48 26.75
N ALA A 159 -2.91 -2.23 27.21
CA ALA A 159 -1.70 -1.74 27.88
C ALA A 159 -1.39 -2.55 29.14
N LEU A 160 -2.39 -2.79 30.00
CA LEU A 160 -2.26 -3.62 31.19
C LEU A 160 -1.81 -5.04 30.84
N ARG A 161 -2.47 -5.69 29.86
CA ARG A 161 -2.10 -7.05 29.43
C ARG A 161 -0.66 -7.11 28.93
N LEU A 162 -0.24 -6.12 28.14
CA LEU A 162 1.14 -6.02 27.63
C LEU A 162 2.15 -5.85 28.77
N ALA A 163 1.86 -4.95 29.72
CA ALA A 163 2.73 -4.66 30.83
C ALA A 163 2.81 -5.84 31.79
N LYS A 164 1.69 -6.47 32.17
CA LYS A 164 1.64 -7.67 33.01
C LYS A 164 2.42 -8.84 32.39
N ARG A 165 2.24 -9.09 31.08
CA ARG A 165 2.98 -10.14 30.38
C ARG A 165 4.49 -9.94 30.39
N LYS A 166 4.96 -8.69 30.28
CA LYS A 166 6.40 -8.39 30.17
C LYS A 166 7.07 -8.13 31.51
N PHE A 167 6.34 -7.52 32.45
CA PHE A 167 6.87 -6.97 33.69
C PHE A 167 6.21 -7.54 34.96
N GLY A 168 5.17 -8.36 34.87
CA GLY A 168 4.43 -8.87 36.04
C GLY A 168 5.19 -9.86 36.94
N LYS A 169 6.50 -10.07 36.71
CA LYS A 169 7.40 -10.85 37.57
C LYS A 169 8.45 -9.99 38.28
N TYR A 170 8.43 -8.69 38.05
CA TYR A 170 9.36 -7.73 38.63
C TYR A 170 8.61 -6.92 39.69
N ASP A 171 9.35 -6.43 40.68
CA ASP A 171 8.82 -5.49 41.67
C ASP A 171 8.36 -4.18 41.01
N ILE A 172 7.05 -3.94 41.03
CA ILE A 172 6.41 -2.77 40.41
C ILE A 172 6.53 -1.50 41.29
N THR A 173 7.15 -1.61 42.46
CA THR A 173 7.53 -0.48 43.31
C THR A 173 8.92 0.08 42.98
N ASP A 174 9.79 -0.70 42.32
CA ASP A 174 11.13 -0.25 41.90
C ASP A 174 11.03 0.82 40.79
N ALA A 175 11.56 2.02 41.09
CA ALA A 175 11.62 3.14 40.16
C ALA A 175 12.30 2.81 38.82
N LYS A 176 13.29 1.89 38.79
CA LYS A 176 13.93 1.44 37.54
C LYS A 176 12.96 0.61 36.70
N ILE A 177 12.17 -0.26 37.32
CA ILE A 177 11.15 -1.07 36.63
C ILE A 177 10.04 -0.17 36.10
N ILE A 178 9.56 0.77 36.92
CA ILE A 178 8.55 1.77 36.51
C ILE A 178 9.02 2.53 35.25
N LYS A 179 10.25 3.06 35.24
CA LYS A 179 10.81 3.76 34.06
C LYS A 179 10.86 2.88 32.81
N ARG A 180 11.14 1.57 32.97
CA ARG A 180 11.13 0.60 31.86
C ARG A 180 9.72 0.33 31.34
N ILE A 181 8.71 0.26 32.21
CA ILE A 181 7.30 0.13 31.82
C ILE A 181 6.85 1.38 31.05
N GLN A 182 7.12 2.57 31.60
CA GLN A 182 6.79 3.85 30.95
C GLN A 182 7.40 3.91 29.54
N SER A 183 8.70 3.65 29.41
CA SER A 183 9.38 3.64 28.12
C SER A 183 8.76 2.61 27.17
N PHE A 184 8.47 1.39 27.65
CA PHE A 184 7.93 0.32 26.83
C PHE A 184 6.55 0.64 26.24
N LEU A 185 5.67 1.25 27.03
CA LEU A 185 4.33 1.65 26.61
C LEU A 185 4.36 2.93 25.77
N TYR A 186 5.24 3.89 26.10
CA TYR A 186 5.42 5.11 25.30
C TYR A 186 5.81 4.79 23.85
N HIS A 187 6.76 3.85 23.64
CA HIS A 187 7.13 3.41 22.28
C HIS A 187 6.03 2.61 21.56
N ARG A 188 4.92 2.31 22.23
CA ARG A 188 3.68 1.73 21.66
C ARG A 188 2.57 2.78 21.48
N GLY A 189 2.88 4.04 21.78
CA GLY A 189 2.03 5.21 21.54
C GLY A 189 0.98 5.46 22.61
N TYR A 190 1.03 4.76 23.75
CA TYR A 190 0.20 5.11 24.89
C TYR A 190 0.65 6.46 25.45
N ASP A 191 -0.32 7.30 25.80
CA ASP A 191 -0.04 8.58 26.44
C ASP A 191 0.34 8.41 27.91
N TYR A 192 0.77 9.52 28.52
CA TYR A 192 1.23 9.50 29.91
C TYR A 192 0.14 9.08 30.90
N GLU A 193 -1.10 9.49 30.66
CA GLU A 193 -2.23 9.18 31.53
C GLU A 193 -2.50 7.67 31.55
N GLU A 194 -2.64 7.05 30.37
CA GLU A 194 -2.87 5.61 30.27
C GLU A 194 -1.69 4.79 30.82
N ILE A 195 -0.46 5.27 30.61
CA ILE A 195 0.74 4.66 31.18
C ILE A 195 0.68 4.65 32.72
N MET A 196 0.33 5.78 33.32
CA MET A 196 0.24 5.89 34.78
C MET A 196 -0.93 5.09 35.35
N ASN A 197 -2.08 5.09 34.67
CA ASN A 197 -3.23 4.23 35.01
C ASN A 197 -2.84 2.75 34.99
N THR A 198 -2.13 2.31 33.94
CA THR A 198 -1.61 0.94 33.84
C THR A 198 -0.66 0.60 34.98
N ILE A 199 0.26 1.49 35.34
CA ILE A 199 1.21 1.26 36.45
C ILE A 199 0.46 1.18 37.79
N ASN A 200 -0.51 2.05 38.04
CA ASN A 200 -1.30 2.03 39.27
C ASN A 200 -2.08 0.71 39.38
N ARG A 201 -2.71 0.27 38.29
CA ARG A 201 -3.42 -1.03 38.24
C ARG A 201 -2.49 -2.20 38.53
N LEU A 202 -1.27 -2.21 37.99
CA LEU A 202 -0.29 -3.26 38.28
C LEU A 202 0.11 -3.31 39.76
N LYS A 203 0.20 -2.17 40.45
CA LYS A 203 0.51 -2.12 41.89
C LYS A 203 -0.62 -2.66 42.79
N HIS A 204 -1.86 -2.66 42.30
CA HIS A 204 -3.03 -3.12 43.06
C HIS A 204 -3.41 -4.57 42.73
N ASP A 205 -2.73 -5.18 41.74
CA ASP A 205 -2.89 -6.57 41.29
C ASP A 205 -1.87 -7.53 41.95
N GLU A 206 -0.98 -7.02 42.81
CA GLU A 206 -0.06 -7.75 43.71
C GLU A 206 -0.67 -7.94 45.10
#